data_AF-A0A2G2H610-F1
#
_entry.id   AF-A0A2G2H610-F1
#
_cell.length_a   1.000
_cell.length_b   1.000
_cell.length_c   1.000
_cell.angle_alpha   90.00
_cell.angle_beta   90.00
_cell.angle_gamma   90.00
#
_symmetry.space_group_name_H-M   'P 1'
#
loop_
_entity.id
_entity.type
_entity.pdbx_description
1 polymer ?
#
loop_
_entity_poly.entity_id
_entity_poly.type
_entity_poly.pdbx_seq_one_letter_code
_entity_poly.pdbx_strand_id
1 'polypeptide(L)'
;MIVTVKRSKNKKMRILSFLALGIMFFAYYNYMSEEYGQDPKQMIVEKKVDSLKLQKSILAKRLEKVIYKEIEASIDLIGQEYIKQVKVVKNKIVIITEADTNIDAITVRYGSIALVKKSKEDTKVAIDIKYIIDAKYKSDLHIRKSTEMKNDKK
;
A
#
# COMPACT_ATOMS: atom_id res chain seq x y z
N MET A 1 -59.76 64.09 11.20
CA MET A 1 -59.14 64.25 9.86
C MET A 1 -58.68 62.88 9.39
N ILE A 2 -59.33 62.31 8.38
CA ILE A 2 -58.93 61.01 7.82
C ILE A 2 -57.99 61.30 6.65
N VAL A 3 -56.73 60.91 6.78
CA VAL A 3 -55.71 61.09 5.74
C VAL A 3 -55.58 59.78 4.97
N THR A 4 -56.14 59.76 3.75
CA THR A 4 -56.03 58.61 2.84
C THR A 4 -54.79 58.75 1.95
N VAL A 5 -53.81 57.87 2.16
CA VAL A 5 -52.56 57.87 1.39
C VAL A 5 -52.72 57.08 0.10
N LYS A 6 -52.47 57.72 -1.05
CA LYS A 6 -52.56 57.11 -2.39
C LYS A 6 -51.47 56.05 -2.58
N ARG A 7 -51.83 54.76 -2.52
CA ARG A 7 -50.89 53.64 -2.76
C ARG A 7 -50.53 53.55 -4.25
N SER A 8 -49.29 53.92 -4.60
CA SER A 8 -48.76 53.71 -5.95
C SER A 8 -48.46 52.23 -6.19
N LYS A 9 -49.21 51.58 -7.09
CA LYS A 9 -48.95 50.19 -7.51
C LYS A 9 -47.79 50.16 -8.51
N ASN A 10 -46.55 50.29 -8.04
CA ASN A 10 -45.34 50.20 -8.87
C ASN A 10 -45.07 48.73 -9.28
N LYS A 11 -45.87 48.20 -10.23
CA LYS A 11 -45.75 46.81 -10.73
C LYS A 11 -44.33 46.47 -11.23
N LYS A 12 -43.59 47.45 -11.76
CA LYS A 12 -42.22 47.30 -12.28
C LYS A 12 -41.22 46.84 -11.21
N MET A 13 -41.33 47.32 -9.96
CA MET A 13 -40.43 46.90 -8.88
C MET A 13 -40.63 45.42 -8.49
N ARG A 14 -41.87 44.93 -8.54
CA ARG A 14 -42.17 43.51 -8.25
C ARG A 14 -41.54 42.59 -9.29
N ILE A 15 -41.65 42.96 -10.57
CA ILE A 15 -41.07 42.18 -11.68
C ILE A 15 -39.54 42.14 -11.57
N LEU A 16 -38.91 43.26 -11.20
CA LEU A 16 -37.47 43.32 -10.99
C LEU A 16 -37.00 42.40 -9.84
N SER A 17 -37.75 42.33 -8.74
CA SER A 17 -37.45 41.41 -7.64
C SER A 17 -37.55 39.93 -8.05
N PHE A 18 -38.55 39.56 -8.86
CA PHE A 18 -38.66 38.19 -9.37
C PHE A 18 -37.55 37.85 -10.37
N LEU A 19 -37.12 38.81 -11.18
CA LEU A 19 -35.99 38.61 -12.10
C LEU A 19 -34.68 38.38 -11.35
N ALA A 20 -34.41 39.17 -10.31
CA ALA A 20 -33.22 39.00 -9.47
C ALA A 20 -33.22 37.63 -8.77
N LEU A 21 -34.39 37.16 -8.30
CA LEU A 21 -34.54 35.84 -7.71
C LEU A 21 -34.26 34.73 -8.72
N GLY A 22 -34.77 34.85 -9.95
CA GLY A 22 -34.51 33.90 -11.03
C GLY A 22 -33.02 33.78 -11.39
N ILE A 23 -32.31 34.91 -11.44
CA ILE A 23 -30.87 34.94 -11.71
C ILE A 23 -30.09 34.27 -10.57
N MET A 24 -30.45 34.53 -9.31
CA MET A 24 -29.85 33.87 -8.15
C MET A 24 -30.03 32.35 -8.20
N PHE A 25 -31.23 31.86 -8.52
CA PHE A 25 -31.47 30.42 -8.66
C PHE A 25 -30.70 29.82 -9.83
N PHE A 26 -30.61 30.51 -10.96
CA PHE A 26 -29.85 30.05 -12.11
C PHE A 26 -28.34 29.98 -11.81
N ALA A 27 -27.79 31.02 -11.19
CA ALA A 27 -26.39 31.05 -10.77
C ALA A 27 -26.08 29.95 -9.73
N TYR A 28 -26.96 29.77 -8.74
CA TYR A 28 -26.84 28.71 -7.75
C TYR A 28 -26.87 27.32 -8.37
N TYR A 29 -27.78 27.07 -9.32
CA TYR A 29 -27.87 25.79 -10.02
C TYR A 29 -26.61 25.48 -10.84
N ASN A 30 -26.07 26.47 -11.58
CA ASN A 30 -24.85 26.27 -12.36
C ASN A 30 -23.63 26.04 -11.46
N TYR A 31 -23.46 26.83 -10.40
CA TYR A 31 -22.36 26.66 -9.43
C TYR A 31 -22.40 25.27 -8.77
N MET A 32 -23.59 24.83 -8.35
CA MET A 32 -23.77 23.53 -7.72
C MET A 32 -23.59 22.36 -8.71
N SER A 33 -23.91 22.57 -9.99
CA SER A 33 -23.68 21.58 -11.04
C SER A 33 -22.20 21.39 -11.37
N GLU A 34 -21.35 22.40 -11.20
CA GLU A 34 -19.89 22.26 -11.39
C GLU A 34 -19.21 21.60 -10.18
N GLU A 35 -19.62 21.95 -8.96
CA GLU A 35 -19.00 21.45 -7.73
C GLU A 35 -19.45 20.00 -7.40
N TYR A 36 -20.58 19.54 -7.94
CA TYR A 36 -21.15 18.20 -7.73
C TYR A 36 -21.41 17.41 -9.02
N GLY A 37 -21.03 17.95 -10.19
CA GLY A 37 -21.17 17.28 -11.49
C GLY A 37 -20.15 16.17 -11.75
N GLN A 38 -19.21 15.94 -10.85
CA GLN A 38 -18.40 14.74 -10.87
C GLN A 38 -19.28 13.55 -10.49
N ASP A 39 -19.63 12.74 -11.49
CA ASP A 39 -20.40 11.50 -11.35
C ASP A 39 -20.02 10.76 -10.05
N PRO A 40 -20.98 10.45 -9.16
CA PRO A 40 -20.68 9.71 -7.93
C PRO A 40 -20.00 8.36 -8.21
N LYS A 41 -20.20 7.80 -9.41
CA LYS A 41 -19.50 6.61 -9.90
C LYS A 41 -18.00 6.83 -10.08
N GLN A 42 -17.57 7.99 -10.57
CA GLN A 42 -16.15 8.32 -10.78
C GLN A 42 -15.43 8.54 -9.45
N MET A 43 -16.04 9.27 -8.49
CA MET A 43 -15.48 9.43 -7.15
C MET A 43 -15.35 8.11 -6.37
N ILE A 44 -16.31 7.19 -6.52
CA ILE A 44 -16.24 5.86 -5.88
C ILE A 44 -15.14 5.00 -6.52
N VAL A 45 -14.98 5.07 -7.85
CA VAL A 45 -13.92 4.36 -8.55
C VAL A 45 -12.55 4.90 -8.17
N GLU A 46 -12.36 6.21 -8.12
CA GLU A 46 -11.11 6.83 -7.68
C GLU A 46 -10.77 6.49 -6.23
N LYS A 47 -11.72 6.64 -5.30
CA LYS A 47 -11.51 6.23 -3.89
C LYS A 47 -11.18 4.74 -3.75
N LYS A 48 -11.81 3.86 -4.54
CA LYS A 48 -11.50 2.43 -4.56
C LYS A 48 -10.10 2.18 -5.13
N VAL A 49 -9.74 2.82 -6.24
CA VAL A 49 -8.42 2.69 -6.87
C VAL A 49 -7.31 3.19 -5.94
N ASP A 50 -7.51 4.30 -5.25
CA ASP A 50 -6.53 4.83 -4.29
C ASP A 50 -6.43 3.97 -3.05
N SER A 51 -7.54 3.43 -2.55
CA SER A 51 -7.50 2.45 -1.44
C SER A 51 -6.76 1.17 -1.82
N LEU A 52 -6.89 0.70 -3.08
CA LEU A 52 -6.19 -0.48 -3.58
C LEU A 52 -4.70 -0.20 -3.80
N LYS A 53 -4.34 0.97 -4.33
CA LYS A 53 -2.94 1.41 -4.45
C LYS A 53 -2.28 1.53 -3.09
N LEU A 54 -2.99 2.08 -2.10
CA LEU A 54 -2.50 2.19 -0.72
C LEU A 54 -2.33 0.81 -0.07
N GLN A 55 -3.28 -0.11 -0.26
CA GLN A 55 -3.14 -1.48 0.21
C GLN A 55 -1.95 -2.21 -0.44
N LYS A 56 -1.78 -2.07 -1.76
CA LYS A 56 -0.63 -2.63 -2.49
C LYS A 56 0.69 -2.07 -1.98
N SER A 57 0.78 -0.77 -1.72
CA SER A 57 2.02 -0.15 -1.22
C SER A 57 2.36 -0.59 0.20
N ILE A 58 1.36 -0.74 1.08
CA ILE A 58 1.55 -1.28 2.43
C ILE A 58 2.04 -2.74 2.38
N LEU A 59 1.45 -3.56 1.51
CA LEU A 59 1.87 -4.95 1.34
C LEU A 59 3.30 -5.04 0.78
N ALA A 60 3.64 -4.22 -0.22
CA ALA A 60 4.99 -4.15 -0.77
C ALA A 60 6.03 -3.78 0.30
N LYS A 61 5.76 -2.75 1.12
CA LYS A 61 6.64 -2.36 2.24
C LYS A 61 6.81 -3.45 3.29
N ARG A 62 5.76 -4.23 3.56
CA ARG A 62 5.84 -5.36 4.50
C ARG A 62 6.72 -6.48 3.93
N LEU A 63 6.55 -6.82 2.66
CA LEU A 63 7.36 -7.83 1.97
C LEU A 63 8.83 -7.41 1.93
N GLU A 64 9.10 -6.15 1.58
CA GLU A 64 10.43 -5.56 1.60
C GLU A 64 11.08 -5.71 2.97
N LYS A 65 10.38 -5.34 4.05
CA LYS A 65 10.87 -5.51 5.43
C LYS A 65 11.15 -6.97 5.78
N VAL A 66 10.35 -7.90 5.30
CA VAL A 66 10.57 -9.34 5.51
C VAL A 66 11.86 -9.79 4.80
N ILE A 67 12.04 -9.40 3.54
CA ILE A 67 13.22 -9.74 2.75
C ILE A 67 14.48 -9.14 3.39
N TYR A 68 14.45 -7.87 3.80
CA TYR A 68 15.57 -7.23 4.47
C TYR A 68 16.00 -7.96 5.74
N LYS A 69 15.03 -8.30 6.60
CA LYS A 69 15.32 -9.07 7.82
C LYS A 69 15.89 -10.45 7.53
N GLU A 70 15.44 -11.09 6.45
CA GLU A 70 15.96 -12.40 6.07
C GLU A 70 17.40 -12.30 5.57
N ILE A 71 17.72 -11.24 4.82
CA ILE A 71 19.08 -10.93 4.37
C ILE A 71 19.97 -10.68 5.59
N GLU A 72 19.55 -9.83 6.53
CA GLU A 72 20.28 -9.55 7.78
C GLU A 72 20.58 -10.84 8.55
N ALA A 73 19.55 -11.65 8.78
CA ALA A 73 19.73 -12.92 9.47
C ALA A 73 20.56 -13.94 8.67
N SER A 74 20.65 -13.84 7.34
CA SER A 74 21.56 -14.68 6.54
C SER A 74 23.00 -14.19 6.65
N ILE A 75 23.19 -12.88 6.70
CA ILE A 75 24.48 -12.23 6.87
C ILE A 75 25.07 -12.58 8.24
N ASP A 76 24.26 -12.48 9.30
CA ASP A 76 24.67 -12.81 10.66
C ASP A 76 25.09 -14.28 10.82
N LEU A 77 24.48 -15.20 10.04
CA LEU A 77 24.84 -16.62 10.07
C LEU A 77 26.20 -16.92 9.42
N ILE A 78 26.62 -16.08 8.48
CA ILE A 78 27.91 -16.22 7.79
C ILE A 78 29.00 -15.47 8.56
N GLY A 79 28.67 -14.30 9.12
CA GLY A 79 29.62 -13.33 9.62
C GLY A 79 29.79 -12.19 8.62
N GLN A 80 29.61 -10.96 9.09
CA GLN A 80 29.66 -9.75 8.26
C GLN A 80 31.05 -9.55 7.63
N GLU A 81 32.11 -9.98 8.32
CA GLU A 81 33.50 -9.88 7.92
C GLU A 81 33.83 -10.67 6.64
N TYR A 82 33.09 -11.75 6.36
CA TYR A 82 33.33 -12.62 5.21
C TYR A 82 32.50 -12.26 3.99
N ILE A 83 31.67 -11.22 4.07
CA ILE A 83 30.75 -10.85 3.00
C ILE A 83 31.39 -9.79 2.11
N LYS A 84 31.58 -10.15 0.84
CA LYS A 84 32.02 -9.22 -0.20
C LYS A 84 30.84 -8.39 -0.72
N GLN A 85 29.72 -9.06 -0.98
CA GLN A 85 28.58 -8.40 -1.61
C GLN A 85 27.26 -9.16 -1.42
N VAL A 86 26.16 -8.42 -1.27
CA VAL A 86 24.80 -8.98 -1.33
C VAL A 86 24.02 -8.27 -2.44
N LYS A 87 23.35 -9.05 -3.28
CA LYS A 87 22.52 -8.55 -4.39
C LYS A 87 21.21 -9.31 -4.43
N VAL A 88 20.14 -8.59 -4.73
CA VAL A 88 18.86 -9.20 -5.11
C VAL A 88 18.80 -9.22 -6.63
N VAL A 89 18.78 -10.42 -7.22
CA VAL A 89 18.72 -10.60 -8.68
C VAL A 89 17.48 -11.41 -9.01
N LYS A 90 16.54 -10.78 -9.72
CA LYS A 90 15.22 -11.34 -10.04
C LYS A 90 14.49 -11.74 -8.75
N ASN A 91 14.33 -13.05 -8.52
CA ASN A 91 13.65 -13.59 -7.36
C ASN A 91 14.59 -14.31 -6.38
N LYS A 92 15.90 -14.03 -6.46
CA LYS A 92 16.91 -14.67 -5.62
C LYS A 92 17.77 -13.65 -4.91
N ILE A 93 18.07 -13.91 -3.65
CA ILE A 93 19.12 -13.23 -2.89
C ILE A 93 20.43 -13.95 -3.21
N VAL A 94 21.40 -13.21 -3.71
CA VAL A 94 22.75 -13.71 -4.02
C VAL A 94 23.71 -13.07 -3.04
N ILE A 95 24.36 -13.91 -2.23
CA ILE A 95 25.38 -13.53 -1.27
C ILE A 95 26.72 -14.02 -1.82
N ILE A 96 27.67 -13.10 -1.95
CA ILE A 96 29.04 -13.37 -2.38
C ILE A 96 29.93 -13.21 -1.15
N THR A 97 30.64 -14.27 -0.82
CA THR A 97 31.51 -14.38 0.35
C THR A 97 32.96 -14.60 -0.08
N GLU A 98 33.88 -14.48 0.86
CA GLU A 98 35.28 -14.85 0.66
C GLU A 98 35.44 -16.34 0.27
N ALA A 99 36.64 -16.67 -0.20
CA ALA A 99 36.97 -18.06 -0.49
C ALA A 99 36.99 -18.84 0.84
N ASP A 100 36.51 -20.08 0.80
CA ASP A 100 36.53 -21.01 1.95
C ASP A 100 35.76 -20.56 3.21
N THR A 101 34.87 -19.57 3.10
CA THR A 101 33.96 -19.19 4.19
C THR A 101 33.07 -20.37 4.61
N ASN A 102 32.88 -20.53 5.92
CA ASN A 102 31.95 -21.51 6.46
C ASN A 102 30.50 -21.12 6.15
N ILE A 103 29.83 -21.96 5.38
CA ILE A 103 28.44 -21.79 4.93
C ILE A 103 27.51 -22.86 5.50
N ASP A 104 27.97 -23.64 6.48
CA ASP A 104 27.21 -24.74 7.06
C ASP A 104 25.94 -24.20 7.74
N ALA A 105 26.03 -23.04 8.39
CA ALA A 105 24.89 -22.37 9.01
C ALA A 105 23.77 -22.03 8.00
N ILE A 106 24.15 -21.56 6.80
CA ILE A 106 23.22 -21.34 5.69
C ILE A 106 22.60 -22.65 5.24
N THR A 107 23.41 -23.69 5.11
CA THR A 107 22.96 -25.02 4.67
C THR A 107 22.00 -25.64 5.68
N VAL A 108 22.22 -25.46 6.98
CA VAL A 108 21.30 -25.94 8.03
C VAL A 108 19.96 -25.20 7.97
N ARG A 109 19.98 -23.87 7.82
CA ARG A 109 18.76 -23.05 7.83
C ARG A 109 17.91 -23.23 6.57
N TYR A 110 18.55 -23.17 5.41
CA TYR A 110 17.86 -23.17 4.12
C TYR A 110 17.84 -24.54 3.45
N GLY A 111 18.64 -25.49 3.91
CA GLY A 111 18.70 -26.84 3.36
C GLY A 111 19.02 -26.83 1.87
N SER A 112 18.27 -27.65 1.13
CA SER A 112 18.37 -27.78 -0.33
C SER A 112 17.86 -26.56 -1.12
N ILE A 113 17.27 -25.57 -0.44
CA ILE A 113 16.73 -24.35 -1.09
C ILE A 113 17.88 -23.38 -1.40
N ALA A 114 18.97 -23.42 -0.64
CA ALA A 114 20.15 -22.63 -0.92
C ALA A 114 21.02 -23.30 -1.99
N LEU A 115 21.30 -22.59 -3.07
CA LEU A 115 22.24 -23.01 -4.10
C LEU A 115 23.61 -22.44 -3.77
N VAL A 116 24.56 -23.33 -3.53
CA VAL A 116 25.92 -22.97 -3.18
C VAL A 116 26.84 -23.30 -4.35
N LYS A 117 27.65 -22.33 -4.76
CA LYS A 117 28.76 -22.52 -5.69
C LYS A 117 30.04 -22.07 -5.02
N LYS A 118 30.94 -23.02 -4.73
CA LYS A 118 32.29 -22.75 -4.23
C LYS A 118 33.24 -22.56 -5.41
N SER A 119 34.07 -21.53 -5.35
CA SER A 119 35.19 -21.26 -6.26
C SER A 119 36.45 -21.03 -5.44
N LYS A 120 37.60 -20.93 -6.11
CA LYS A 120 38.88 -20.58 -5.44
C LYS A 120 38.92 -19.13 -4.96
N GLU A 121 38.15 -18.25 -5.58
CA GLU A 121 38.15 -16.80 -5.30
C GLU A 121 37.00 -16.36 -4.38
N ASP A 122 35.83 -17.01 -4.51
CA ASP A 122 34.61 -16.67 -3.81
C ASP A 122 33.69 -17.87 -3.62
N THR A 123 32.82 -17.78 -2.61
CA THR A 123 31.67 -18.67 -2.47
C THR A 123 30.39 -17.88 -2.71
N LYS A 124 29.56 -18.36 -3.64
CA LYS A 124 28.28 -17.74 -4.01
C LYS A 124 27.15 -18.57 -3.47
N VAL A 125 26.29 -17.94 -2.67
CA VAL A 125 25.08 -18.52 -2.13
C VAL A 125 23.89 -17.83 -2.78
N ALA A 126 22.95 -18.59 -3.33
CA ALA A 126 21.71 -18.07 -3.88
C ALA A 126 20.50 -18.69 -3.18
N ILE A 127 19.62 -17.85 -2.63
CA ILE A 127 18.42 -18.24 -1.89
C ILE A 127 17.19 -17.68 -2.61
N ASP A 128 16.18 -18.50 -2.84
CA ASP A 128 14.95 -18.06 -3.52
C ASP A 128 14.00 -17.32 -2.56
N ILE A 129 13.65 -16.09 -2.93
CA ILE A 129 12.79 -15.19 -2.15
C ILE A 129 11.37 -15.73 -2.02
N LYS A 130 10.88 -16.46 -3.03
CA LYS A 130 9.52 -17.02 -3.00
C LYS A 130 9.35 -17.96 -1.82
N TYR A 131 10.34 -18.83 -1.58
CA TYR A 131 10.30 -19.77 -0.47
C TYR A 131 10.35 -19.08 0.89
N ILE A 132 11.15 -18.01 1.02
CA ILE A 132 11.22 -17.20 2.25
C ILE A 132 9.85 -16.59 2.56
N ILE A 133 9.21 -16.00 1.56
CA ILE A 133 7.88 -15.38 1.70
C ILE A 133 6.84 -16.44 2.05
N ASP A 134 6.78 -17.55 1.30
CA ASP A 134 5.79 -18.60 1.49
C ASP A 134 5.90 -19.24 2.89
N ALA A 135 7.13 -19.50 3.37
CA ALA A 135 7.37 -20.04 4.70
C ALA A 135 6.82 -19.10 5.81
N LYS A 136 7.06 -17.80 5.68
CA LYS A 136 6.62 -16.81 6.67
C LYS A 136 5.13 -16.53 6.64
N TYR A 137 4.53 -16.50 5.45
CA TYR A 137 3.07 -16.36 5.33
C TYR A 137 2.33 -17.59 5.85
N LYS A 138 2.88 -18.80 5.62
CA LYS A 138 2.27 -20.04 6.11
C LYS A 138 2.33 -20.12 7.64
N SER A 139 3.44 -19.70 8.27
CA SER A 139 3.51 -19.59 9.73
C SER A 139 2.48 -18.61 10.29
N ASP A 140 2.30 -17.45 9.65
CA ASP A 140 1.34 -16.43 10.08
C ASP A 140 -0.11 -16.92 9.98
N LEU A 141 -0.44 -17.72 8.96
CA LEU A 141 -1.77 -18.33 8.80
C LEU A 141 -2.10 -19.33 9.91
N HIS A 142 -1.12 -20.14 10.32
CA HIS A 142 -1.29 -21.10 11.42
C HIS A 142 -1.47 -20.40 12.77
N ILE A 143 -0.80 -19.26 12.99
CA ILE A 143 -0.95 -18.43 14.20
C ILE A 143 -2.35 -17.81 14.27
N ARG A 144 -2.91 -17.33 13.14
CA ARG A 144 -4.26 -16.76 13.13
C ARG A 144 -5.34 -17.80 13.44
N LYS A 145 -5.27 -18.98 12.81
CA LYS A 145 -6.22 -20.07 13.08
C LYS A 145 -6.19 -20.56 14.53
N SER A 146 -5.00 -20.64 15.14
CA SER A 146 -4.89 -21.06 16.55
C SER A 146 -5.42 -20.00 17.53
N THR A 147 -5.38 -18.73 17.15
CA THR A 147 -5.91 -17.62 17.95
C THR A 147 -7.43 -17.53 17.85
N GLU A 148 -8.00 -17.73 16.66
CA GLU A 148 -9.47 -17.81 16.46
C GLU A 148 -10.07 -19.01 17.22
N MET A 149 -9.44 -20.19 17.14
CA MET A 149 -9.88 -21.37 17.89
C MET A 149 -9.80 -21.23 19.42
N LYS A 150 -8.98 -20.31 19.95
CA LYS A 150 -8.92 -20.00 21.38
C LYS A 150 -10.03 -19.04 21.82
N ASN A 151 -10.49 -18.17 20.92
CA ASN A 151 -11.56 -17.22 21.22
C ASN A 151 -12.95 -17.84 21.10
N ASP A 152 -13.14 -18.85 20.25
CA ASP A 152 -14.40 -19.61 20.16
C ASP A 152 -14.64 -20.58 21.34
N LYS A 153 -13.63 -20.80 22.19
CA LYS A 153 -13.71 -21.65 23.39
C LYS A 153 -13.88 -20.85 24.70
N LYS A 154 -14.16 -19.56 24.60
CA LYS A 154 -14.44 -18.67 25.73
C LYS A 154 -15.87 -18.16 25.64
#